data_AF-A0A1B0D0C6-F1
#
_entry.id   AF-A0A1B0D0C6-F1
#
_cell.length_a   1.000
_cell.length_b   1.000
_cell.length_c   1.000
_cell.angle_alpha   90.00
_cell.angle_beta   90.00
_cell.angle_gamma   90.00
#
_symmetry.space_group_name_H-M   'P 1'
#
loop_
_entity.id
_entity.type
_entity.pdbx_description
1 polymer ?
#
loop_
_entity_poly.entity_id
_entity_poly.type
_entity_poly.pdbx_seq_one_letter_code
_entity_poly.pdbx_strand_id
1 'polypeptide(L)'
;MTDILMIDDGEVSAPCGDCSAALVAKLTWIKMLSVCSMESCEVTSLKPKSRPKSPTAKLTRKNLPKRAQNYSKEQLLQALRKKKDCTAKAQSIVERCLEKEVEESTFLASLQDINQCHYQDIVEERAIISLCGYPLCSQELKDVPKQQFHISMHSNKVYDITERKNFCSNQCFRASNYLKLQLLTSPLWLRDVEDIPEFKLLKIEQ
;
A
#
# COMPACT_ATOMS: atom_id res chain seq x y z
N MET A 1 -43.75 -20.32 2.26
CA MET A 1 -43.13 -21.02 1.11
C MET A 1 -41.64 -20.66 1.18
N THR A 2 -40.87 -21.57 1.80
CA THR A 2 -39.38 -21.65 1.92
C THR A 2 -38.67 -20.36 2.36
N ASP A 3 -38.25 -20.12 3.61
CA ASP A 3 -37.45 -20.91 4.59
C ASP A 3 -36.22 -21.61 4.00
N ILE A 4 -35.02 -21.16 4.42
CA ILE A 4 -33.73 -21.89 4.62
C ILE A 4 -32.67 -20.85 5.07
N LEU A 5 -32.46 -20.69 6.40
CA LEU A 5 -31.46 -21.34 7.27
C LEU A 5 -30.03 -20.80 7.04
N MET A 6 -29.49 -20.01 7.99
CA MET A 6 -28.63 -20.50 9.10
C MET A 6 -27.42 -21.27 8.59
N ILE A 7 -26.24 -20.65 8.71
CA ILE A 7 -24.95 -21.33 8.66
C ILE A 7 -24.50 -21.47 10.11
N ASP A 8 -24.95 -22.57 10.72
CA ASP A 8 -24.31 -23.24 11.85
C ASP A 8 -23.69 -24.50 11.28
N ASP A 9 -22.38 -24.66 11.43
CA ASP A 9 -21.63 -25.93 11.40
C ASP A 9 -20.23 -25.55 11.91
N GLY A 10 -19.74 -26.07 13.04
CA GLY A 10 -19.83 -27.46 13.42
C GLY A 10 -18.41 -27.98 13.50
N GLU A 11 -17.83 -27.81 14.67
CA GLU A 11 -16.54 -28.35 15.11
C GLU A 11 -16.51 -29.87 14.91
N VAL A 12 -15.58 -30.39 14.12
CA VAL A 12 -15.20 -31.81 14.12
C VAL A 12 -13.69 -31.91 14.27
N SER A 13 -13.31 -32.28 15.49
CA SER A 13 -11.98 -32.68 15.94
C SER A 13 -11.84 -34.20 15.87
N ALA A 14 -10.70 -34.70 15.39
CA ALA A 14 -10.09 -36.01 15.73
C ALA A 14 -8.80 -36.27 14.90
N PRO A 15 -7.85 -37.09 15.40
CA PRO A 15 -6.45 -36.69 15.46
C PRO A 15 -5.41 -37.65 14.84
N CYS A 16 -4.17 -37.17 14.97
CA CYS A 16 -2.85 -37.83 15.09
C CYS A 16 -2.14 -38.47 13.89
N GLY A 17 -0.84 -38.17 13.83
CA GLY A 17 0.15 -38.68 12.90
C GLY A 17 1.48 -37.93 13.05
N ASP A 18 2.13 -38.10 14.21
CA ASP A 18 3.46 -37.55 14.52
C ASP A 18 4.53 -38.05 13.55
N CYS A 19 5.39 -37.14 13.09
CA CYS A 19 6.72 -37.45 12.55
C CYS A 19 7.69 -36.35 13.00
N SER A 20 8.52 -36.68 13.99
CA SER A 20 9.48 -35.80 14.64
C SER A 20 10.70 -35.44 13.77
N ALA A 21 11.16 -34.21 14.03
CA ALA A 21 12.55 -33.74 14.10
C ALA A 21 13.35 -33.44 12.81
N ALA A 22 13.60 -32.14 12.58
CA ALA A 22 14.94 -31.52 12.42
C ALA A 22 14.76 -29.98 12.30
N LEU A 23 15.29 -29.16 13.24
CA LEU A 23 16.54 -28.37 13.14
C LEU A 23 16.51 -27.34 11.96
N VAL A 24 16.79 -26.02 12.05
CA VAL A 24 17.44 -25.10 13.00
C VAL A 24 17.14 -23.64 12.56
N ALA A 25 17.15 -22.70 13.52
CA ALA A 25 17.59 -21.29 13.44
C ALA A 25 17.25 -20.39 12.23
N LYS A 26 16.55 -19.28 12.53
CA LYS A 26 17.05 -17.89 12.40
C LYS A 26 15.98 -16.87 12.82
N LEU A 27 15.97 -16.55 14.12
CA LEU A 27 15.62 -15.19 14.56
C LEU A 27 16.74 -14.24 14.10
N THR A 28 16.39 -12.97 13.87
CA THR A 28 17.23 -11.82 13.45
C THR A 28 17.28 -11.51 11.96
N TRP A 29 16.17 -11.04 11.38
CA TRP A 29 16.20 -10.18 10.17
C TRP A 29 14.89 -9.42 9.89
N ILE A 30 14.37 -8.66 10.86
CA ILE A 30 13.26 -7.71 10.65
C ILE A 30 13.60 -6.37 11.31
N LYS A 31 14.54 -5.63 10.72
CA LYS A 31 14.72 -4.18 10.99
C LYS A 31 15.51 -3.40 9.93
N MET A 32 15.75 -3.98 8.76
CA MET A 32 16.41 -3.30 7.65
C MET A 32 15.87 -3.83 6.34
N LEU A 33 14.78 -3.24 5.84
CA LEU A 33 14.38 -3.18 4.42
C LEU A 33 12.97 -2.56 4.35
N SER A 34 12.89 -1.23 4.29
CA SER A 34 11.89 -0.57 3.46
C SER A 34 12.27 0.91 3.33
N VAL A 35 13.19 1.19 2.41
CA VAL A 35 13.24 2.51 1.77
C VAL A 35 12.54 2.29 0.45
N CYS A 36 11.26 2.63 0.39
CA CYS A 36 10.46 2.57 -0.81
C CYS A 36 11.01 3.63 -1.79
N SER A 37 11.78 3.15 -2.78
CA SER A 37 12.26 3.95 -3.90
C SER A 37 11.21 3.90 -5.00
N MET A 38 10.76 5.07 -5.42
CA MET A 38 9.83 5.33 -6.52
C MET A 38 10.27 4.62 -7.81
N GLU A 39 9.40 3.79 -8.37
CA GLU A 39 9.26 3.58 -9.81
C GLU A 39 7.85 3.04 -10.09
N SER A 40 7.16 3.69 -11.03
CA SER A 40 5.76 3.47 -11.38
C SER A 40 5.47 2.04 -11.84
N CYS A 41 4.23 1.60 -11.60
CA CYS A 41 3.64 0.38 -12.13
C CYS A 41 3.68 0.36 -13.67
N GLU A 42 4.68 -0.29 -14.25
CA GLU A 42 4.57 -1.04 -15.51
C GLU A 42 5.49 -2.27 -15.42
N VAL A 43 4.89 -3.46 -15.38
CA VAL A 43 5.59 -4.74 -15.32
C VAL A 43 6.17 -5.06 -16.70
N THR A 44 7.44 -4.76 -16.91
CA THR A 44 8.26 -5.52 -17.87
C THR A 44 9.59 -5.92 -17.22
N SER A 45 9.92 -7.20 -17.37
CA SER A 45 11.01 -7.92 -16.72
C SER A 45 12.36 -7.16 -16.72
N LEU A 46 12.79 -6.66 -15.56
CA LEU A 46 14.13 -6.13 -15.34
C LEU A 46 14.94 -7.04 -14.41
N LYS A 47 16.10 -7.50 -14.90
CA LYS A 47 17.08 -8.31 -14.18
C LYS A 47 17.63 -7.57 -12.94
N PRO A 48 18.12 -8.29 -11.90
CA PRO A 48 18.55 -7.68 -10.64
C PRO A 48 19.75 -6.75 -10.86
N LYS A 49 19.60 -5.46 -10.54
CA LYS A 49 20.71 -4.50 -10.54
C LYS A 49 21.55 -4.71 -9.27
N SER A 50 22.84 -4.97 -9.47
CA SER A 50 23.86 -5.09 -8.42
C SER A 50 23.99 -3.82 -7.58
N ARG A 51 24.20 -3.99 -6.26
CA ARG A 51 24.53 -2.92 -5.31
C ARG A 51 25.70 -2.05 -5.82
N PRO A 52 25.58 -0.71 -5.92
CA PRO A 52 26.72 0.13 -6.25
C PRO A 52 27.72 0.14 -5.09
N LYS A 53 28.96 -0.26 -5.36
CA LYS A 53 30.12 0.03 -4.49
C LYS A 53 30.36 1.55 -4.51
N SER A 54 30.75 2.14 -3.39
CA SER A 54 31.13 3.54 -3.29
C SER A 54 32.42 3.84 -4.07
N PRO A 55 32.45 4.92 -4.87
CA PRO A 55 33.68 5.66 -5.10
C PRO A 55 33.46 7.16 -4.82
N THR A 56 34.33 7.73 -4.00
CA THR A 56 34.51 9.18 -3.81
C THR A 56 35.06 9.83 -5.08
N ALA A 57 34.25 9.88 -6.14
CA ALA A 57 34.51 10.69 -7.32
C ALA A 57 33.72 12.00 -7.20
N LYS A 58 34.42 13.15 -7.23
CA LYS A 58 33.78 14.48 -7.19
C LYS A 58 32.86 14.61 -8.42
N LEU A 59 31.56 14.75 -8.18
CA LEU A 59 30.54 15.01 -9.21
C LEU A 59 30.89 16.31 -9.96
N THR A 60 31.39 16.18 -11.19
CA THR A 60 31.67 17.30 -12.10
C THR A 60 30.49 17.48 -13.06
N ARG A 61 30.20 18.72 -13.48
CA ARG A 61 29.04 19.06 -14.34
C ARG A 61 28.98 18.24 -15.64
N LYS A 62 30.14 17.82 -16.16
CA LYS A 62 30.30 16.97 -17.34
C LYS A 62 29.76 15.53 -17.16
N ASN A 63 29.69 15.05 -15.91
CA ASN A 63 29.20 13.71 -15.55
C ASN A 63 27.71 13.71 -15.12
N LEU A 64 27.03 14.86 -15.15
CA LEU A 64 25.60 14.96 -14.84
C LEU A 64 24.75 14.53 -16.06
N PRO A 65 23.57 13.90 -15.88
CA PRO A 65 22.68 13.59 -16.99
C PRO A 65 22.39 14.84 -17.82
N LYS A 66 22.32 14.72 -19.16
CA LYS A 66 22.12 15.87 -20.08
C LYS A 66 20.98 16.80 -19.65
N ARG A 67 19.86 16.24 -19.14
CA ARG A 67 18.72 17.00 -18.61
C ARG A 67 19.06 17.90 -17.40
N ALA A 68 19.98 17.46 -16.53
CA ALA A 68 20.38 18.18 -15.33
C ALA A 68 21.46 19.24 -15.60
N GLN A 69 22.16 19.17 -16.75
CA GLN A 69 23.23 20.12 -17.10
C GLN A 69 22.72 21.55 -17.31
N ASN A 70 21.45 21.68 -17.71
CA ASN A 70 20.78 22.95 -18.02
C ASN A 70 20.25 23.69 -16.77
N TYR A 71 20.24 23.06 -15.59
CA TYR A 71 19.76 23.68 -14.36
C TYR A 71 20.89 24.28 -13.53
N SER A 72 20.60 25.37 -12.82
CA SER A 72 21.52 25.95 -11.85
C SER A 72 21.66 25.04 -10.62
N LYS A 73 22.77 25.17 -9.89
CA LYS A 73 22.98 24.42 -8.64
C LYS A 73 21.85 24.69 -7.65
N GLU A 74 21.37 25.92 -7.58
CA GLU A 74 20.29 26.34 -6.69
C GLU A 74 18.96 25.71 -7.08
N GLN A 75 18.62 25.69 -8.37
CA GLN A 75 17.41 25.02 -8.88
C GLN A 75 17.40 23.53 -8.56
N LEU A 76 18.55 22.86 -8.74
CA LEU A 76 18.69 21.45 -8.38
C LEU A 76 18.49 21.22 -6.88
N LEU A 77 19.08 22.06 -6.03
CA LEU A 77 18.90 21.98 -4.58
C LEU A 77 17.46 22.23 -4.15
N GLN A 78 16.77 23.19 -4.77
CA GLN A 78 15.37 23.47 -4.50
C GLN A 78 14.47 22.29 -4.89
N ALA A 79 14.69 21.70 -6.07
CA ALA A 79 13.95 20.51 -6.49
C ALA A 79 14.16 19.33 -5.54
N LEU A 80 15.38 19.12 -5.05
CA LEU A 80 15.68 18.07 -4.07
C LEU A 80 14.99 18.31 -2.72
N ARG A 81 15.01 19.56 -2.23
CA ARG A 81 14.29 19.94 -1.00
C ARG A 81 12.80 19.68 -1.14
N LYS A 82 12.20 20.19 -2.22
CA LYS A 82 10.78 19.98 -2.50
C LYS A 82 10.40 18.51 -2.55
N LYS A 83 11.18 17.69 -3.28
CA LYS A 83 10.97 16.23 -3.31
C LYS A 83 11.00 15.63 -1.90
N LYS A 84 12.01 15.99 -1.10
CA LYS A 84 12.14 15.50 0.28
C LYS A 84 10.93 15.90 1.12
N ASP A 85 10.53 17.16 1.08
CA ASP A 85 9.45 17.71 1.90
C ASP A 85 8.10 17.08 1.51
N CYS A 86 7.80 16.96 0.21
CA CYS A 86 6.61 16.26 -0.27
C CYS A 86 6.60 14.77 0.16
N THR A 87 7.74 14.09 0.07
CA THR A 87 7.83 12.68 0.47
C THR A 87 7.62 12.52 1.98
N ALA A 88 8.21 13.40 2.79
CA ALA A 88 8.03 13.39 4.23
C ALA A 88 6.57 13.68 4.63
N LYS A 89 5.91 14.61 3.93
CA LYS A 89 4.49 14.91 4.14
C LYS A 89 3.60 13.70 3.82
N ALA A 90 3.81 13.05 2.67
CA ALA A 90 3.08 11.85 2.29
C ALA A 90 3.27 10.73 3.33
N GLN A 91 4.50 10.51 3.78
CA GLN A 91 4.83 9.51 4.80
C GLN A 91 4.08 9.79 6.12
N SER A 92 4.05 11.05 6.58
CA SER A 92 3.33 11.43 7.79
C SER A 92 1.82 11.18 7.68
N ILE A 93 1.25 11.33 6.47
CA ILE A 93 -0.16 11.01 6.21
C ILE A 93 -0.39 9.50 6.31
N VAL A 94 0.51 8.69 5.74
CA VAL A 94 0.44 7.23 5.83
C VAL A 94 0.43 6.78 7.30
N GLU A 95 1.39 7.28 8.08
CA GLU A 95 1.52 6.96 9.52
C GLU A 95 0.26 7.35 10.31
N ARG A 96 -0.27 8.54 10.08
CA ARG A 96 -1.52 8.99 10.71
C ARG A 96 -2.72 8.12 10.35
N CYS A 97 -2.76 7.60 9.12
CA CYS A 97 -3.82 6.69 8.69
C CYS A 97 -3.70 5.28 9.28
N LEU A 98 -2.68 4.97 10.08
CA LEU A 98 -2.57 3.68 10.80
C LEU A 98 -3.32 3.69 12.14
N GLU A 99 -3.71 4.86 12.64
CA GLU A 99 -4.48 4.98 13.88
C GLU A 99 -5.93 4.47 13.68
N LYS A 100 -6.58 4.09 14.79
CA LYS A 100 -7.93 3.47 14.76
C LYS A 100 -9.02 4.46 14.37
N GLU A 101 -8.85 5.74 14.64
CA GLU A 101 -9.85 6.78 14.41
C GLU A 101 -9.25 7.87 13.52
N VAL A 102 -9.78 7.97 12.30
CA VAL A 102 -9.41 9.04 11.37
C VAL A 102 -10.68 9.83 11.07
N GLU A 103 -10.64 11.12 11.34
CA GLU A 103 -11.74 12.02 11.01
C GLU A 103 -11.86 12.18 9.49
N GLU A 104 -13.09 12.08 8.97
CA GLU A 104 -13.39 12.17 7.53
C GLU A 104 -12.89 13.47 6.89
N SER A 105 -13.12 14.62 7.56
CA SER A 105 -12.76 15.93 7.03
C SER A 105 -11.23 16.08 6.89
N THR A 106 -10.50 15.69 7.94
CA THR A 106 -9.04 15.70 8.00
C THR A 106 -8.43 14.71 7.00
N PHE A 107 -9.07 13.55 6.81
CA PHE A 107 -8.66 12.58 5.81
C PHE A 107 -8.80 13.14 4.39
N LEU A 108 -9.98 13.67 4.04
CA LEU A 108 -10.26 14.28 2.74
C LEU A 108 -9.27 15.40 2.39
N ALA A 109 -8.98 16.29 3.34
CA ALA A 109 -8.02 17.37 3.14
C ALA A 109 -6.60 16.84 2.85
N SER A 110 -6.25 15.66 3.35
CA SER A 110 -4.93 15.06 3.13
C SER A 110 -4.79 14.29 1.81
N LEU A 111 -5.89 14.01 1.10
CA LEU A 111 -5.86 13.24 -0.15
C LEU A 111 -5.10 13.94 -1.28
N GLN A 112 -5.08 15.27 -1.29
CA GLN A 112 -4.30 16.05 -2.26
C GLN A 112 -2.79 15.82 -2.13
N ASP A 113 -2.35 15.45 -0.93
CA ASP A 113 -0.95 15.30 -0.52
C ASP A 113 -0.50 13.84 -0.53
N ILE A 114 -1.23 12.95 -1.22
CA ILE A 114 -0.86 11.54 -1.43
C ILE A 114 -1.11 11.10 -2.88
N ASN A 115 -0.57 9.93 -3.21
CA ASN A 115 -0.72 9.27 -4.51
C ASN A 115 -1.39 7.91 -4.32
N GLN A 116 -1.79 7.29 -5.44
CA GLN A 116 -2.29 5.91 -5.43
C GLN A 116 -1.32 4.93 -4.75
N CYS A 117 0.00 5.08 -4.95
CA CYS A 117 1.00 4.23 -4.28
C CYS A 117 0.96 4.40 -2.76
N HIS A 118 0.97 5.65 -2.27
CA HIS A 118 0.88 5.93 -0.83
C HIS A 118 -0.42 5.43 -0.22
N TYR A 119 -1.54 5.50 -0.95
CA TYR A 119 -2.80 4.93 -0.50
C TYR A 119 -2.76 3.41 -0.44
N GLN A 120 -2.10 2.76 -1.40
CA GLN A 120 -1.88 1.32 -1.34
C GLN A 120 -1.03 0.94 -0.13
N ASP A 121 0.03 1.71 0.18
CA ASP A 121 0.83 1.53 1.39
C ASP A 121 -0.05 1.62 2.65
N ILE A 122 -0.97 2.59 2.73
CA ILE A 122 -1.93 2.68 3.84
C ILE A 122 -2.76 1.40 4.00
N VAL A 123 -3.30 0.88 2.89
CA VAL A 123 -4.12 -0.35 2.90
C VAL A 123 -3.30 -1.53 3.42
N GLU A 124 -2.05 -1.67 2.95
CA GLU A 124 -1.16 -2.77 3.29
C GLU A 124 -0.68 -2.68 4.75
N GLU A 125 -0.19 -1.51 5.17
CA GLU A 125 0.28 -1.28 6.53
C GLU A 125 -0.85 -1.44 7.55
N ARG A 126 -2.08 -0.98 7.23
CA ARG A 126 -3.28 -1.25 8.07
C ARG A 126 -3.59 -2.74 8.17
N ALA A 127 -3.47 -3.49 7.07
CA ALA A 127 -3.68 -4.93 7.09
C ALA A 127 -2.61 -5.67 7.93
N ILE A 128 -1.36 -5.21 7.92
CA ILE A 128 -0.27 -5.75 8.77
C ILE A 128 -0.62 -5.62 10.26
N ILE A 129 -1.20 -4.50 10.68
CA ILE A 129 -1.67 -4.29 12.07
C ILE A 129 -3.07 -4.87 12.34
N SER A 130 -3.60 -5.71 11.43
CA SER A 130 -4.90 -6.36 11.54
C SER A 130 -6.11 -5.41 11.58
N LEU A 131 -5.99 -4.23 10.97
CA LEU A 131 -7.11 -3.29 10.76
C LEU A 131 -7.61 -3.36 9.31
N CYS A 132 -8.88 -3.03 9.12
CA CYS A 132 -9.44 -2.87 7.79
C CYS A 132 -8.65 -1.81 7.02
N GLY A 133 -8.25 -2.11 5.79
CA GLY A 133 -7.48 -1.21 4.93
C GLY A 133 -8.21 0.05 4.49
N TYR A 134 -9.51 0.20 4.78
CA TYR A 134 -10.22 1.45 4.55
C TYR A 134 -9.94 2.41 5.73
N PRO A 135 -9.33 3.59 5.52
CA PRO A 135 -8.86 4.43 6.63
C PRO A 135 -9.95 4.90 7.60
N LEU A 136 -11.19 5.05 7.11
CA LEU A 136 -12.34 5.47 7.93
C LEU A 136 -13.05 4.30 8.64
N CYS A 137 -12.55 3.06 8.49
CA CYS A 137 -13.10 1.89 9.16
C CYS A 137 -12.19 1.46 10.31
N SER A 138 -12.75 1.41 11.52
CA SER A 138 -12.05 0.96 12.73
C SER A 138 -12.17 -0.55 12.99
N GLN A 139 -12.79 -1.31 12.07
CA GLN A 139 -13.00 -2.74 12.23
C GLN A 139 -11.69 -3.53 12.05
N GLU A 140 -11.49 -4.52 12.91
CA GLU A 140 -10.36 -5.43 12.85
C GLU A 140 -10.58 -6.56 11.83
N LEU A 141 -9.52 -6.97 11.14
CA LEU A 141 -9.54 -8.10 10.22
C LEU A 141 -9.41 -9.39 11.03
N LYS A 142 -10.46 -10.22 11.00
CA LYS A 142 -10.47 -11.56 11.61
C LYS A 142 -10.30 -12.61 10.52
N ASP A 143 -9.53 -13.65 10.81
CA ASP A 143 -9.33 -14.82 9.96
C ASP A 143 -8.87 -14.51 8.52
N VAL A 144 -7.77 -13.75 8.40
CA VAL A 144 -7.20 -13.38 7.09
C VAL A 144 -6.59 -14.63 6.41
N PRO A 145 -7.07 -15.02 5.21
CA PRO A 145 -6.51 -16.17 4.49
C PRO A 145 -5.05 -15.95 4.13
N LYS A 146 -4.21 -16.97 4.37
CA LYS A 146 -2.78 -16.94 4.03
C LYS A 146 -2.53 -17.13 2.52
N GLN A 147 -3.47 -17.73 1.82
CA GLN A 147 -3.37 -18.02 0.39
C GLN A 147 -3.68 -16.81 -0.49
N GLN A 148 -3.09 -16.76 -1.68
CA GLN A 148 -3.32 -15.70 -2.68
C GLN A 148 -4.57 -15.96 -3.54
N PHE A 149 -4.86 -17.22 -3.84
CA PHE A 149 -5.92 -17.60 -4.76
C PHE A 149 -7.05 -18.33 -4.05
N HIS A 150 -8.28 -18.08 -4.48
CA HIS A 150 -9.48 -18.76 -4.01
C HIS A 150 -10.20 -19.43 -5.19
N ILE A 151 -10.48 -20.73 -5.08
CA ILE A 151 -11.19 -21.50 -6.11
C ILE A 151 -12.66 -21.60 -5.70
N SER A 152 -13.56 -21.05 -6.51
CA SER A 152 -14.99 -21.25 -6.33
C SER A 152 -15.45 -22.42 -7.18
N MET A 153 -15.98 -23.46 -6.52
CA MET A 153 -16.58 -24.62 -7.20
C MET A 153 -17.92 -24.28 -7.86
N HIS A 154 -18.61 -23.24 -7.39
CA HIS A 154 -19.91 -22.84 -7.96
C HIS A 154 -19.74 -22.22 -9.35
N SER A 155 -18.80 -21.29 -9.49
CA SER A 155 -18.52 -20.65 -10.78
C SER A 155 -17.38 -21.33 -11.56
N ASN A 156 -16.73 -22.35 -11.00
CA ASN A 156 -15.51 -22.97 -11.52
C ASN A 156 -14.45 -21.93 -11.94
N LYS A 157 -14.19 -20.95 -11.06
CA LYS A 157 -13.25 -19.84 -11.29
C LYS A 157 -12.25 -19.70 -10.15
N VAL A 158 -11.03 -19.33 -10.52
CA VAL A 158 -9.95 -18.97 -9.59
C VAL A 158 -9.92 -17.46 -9.46
N TYR A 159 -10.08 -16.95 -8.25
CA TYR A 159 -10.05 -15.53 -7.92
C TYR A 159 -8.73 -15.19 -7.21
N ASP A 160 -8.15 -14.04 -7.53
CA ASP A 160 -7.07 -13.46 -6.73
C ASP A 160 -7.67 -12.67 -5.56
N ILE A 161 -7.32 -13.06 -4.34
CA ILE A 161 -7.82 -12.45 -3.10
C ILE A 161 -6.77 -11.56 -2.41
N THR A 162 -5.66 -11.26 -3.08
CA THR A 162 -4.53 -10.49 -2.53
C THR A 162 -4.95 -9.14 -1.98
N GLU A 163 -5.74 -8.38 -2.74
CA GLU A 163 -6.24 -7.07 -2.29
C GLU A 163 -7.48 -7.22 -1.41
N ARG A 164 -8.37 -8.16 -1.74
CA ARG A 164 -9.67 -8.30 -1.07
C ARG A 164 -9.51 -8.66 0.41
N LYS A 165 -8.50 -9.45 0.77
CA LYS A 165 -8.26 -9.88 2.15
C LYS A 165 -7.87 -8.75 3.11
N ASN A 166 -7.51 -7.58 2.58
CA ASN A 166 -7.15 -6.40 3.37
C ASN A 166 -8.39 -5.62 3.88
N PHE A 167 -9.61 -6.09 3.63
CA PHE A 167 -10.84 -5.38 3.96
C PHE A 167 -11.83 -6.26 4.72
N CYS A 168 -12.53 -5.68 5.70
CA CYS A 168 -13.51 -6.41 6.52
C CYS A 168 -14.78 -6.77 5.74
N SER A 169 -15.16 -5.99 4.73
CA SER A 169 -16.40 -6.17 3.98
C SER A 169 -16.25 -5.79 2.50
N ASN A 170 -17.19 -6.25 1.67
CA ASN A 170 -17.25 -5.83 0.26
C ASN A 170 -17.53 -4.33 0.13
N GLN A 171 -18.23 -3.72 1.10
CA GLN A 171 -18.51 -2.29 1.09
C GLN A 171 -17.22 -1.48 1.29
N CYS A 172 -16.40 -1.86 2.27
CA CYS A 172 -15.11 -1.22 2.52
C CYS A 172 -14.14 -1.39 1.33
N PHE A 173 -14.12 -2.58 0.72
CA PHE A 173 -13.32 -2.81 -0.48
C PHE A 173 -13.75 -1.89 -1.64
N ARG A 174 -15.07 -1.80 -1.90
CA ARG A 174 -15.61 -0.93 -2.97
C ARG A 174 -15.36 0.55 -2.69
N ALA A 175 -15.58 1.02 -1.46
CA ALA A 175 -15.36 2.40 -1.08
C ALA A 175 -13.87 2.78 -1.17
N SER A 176 -12.99 1.89 -0.70
CA SER A 176 -11.54 2.08 -0.79
C SER A 176 -11.06 2.15 -2.24
N ASN A 177 -11.54 1.25 -3.11
CA ASN A 177 -11.19 1.28 -4.54
C ASN A 177 -11.77 2.51 -5.25
N TYR A 178 -13.00 2.92 -4.90
CA TYR A 178 -13.59 4.14 -5.42
C TYR A 178 -12.74 5.37 -5.10
N LEU A 179 -12.18 5.43 -3.89
CA LEU A 179 -11.26 6.50 -3.50
C LEU A 179 -9.91 6.40 -4.22
N LYS A 180 -9.31 5.21 -4.27
CA LYS A 180 -8.02 4.96 -4.94
C LYS A 180 -8.03 5.42 -6.41
N LEU A 181 -9.13 5.20 -7.11
CA LEU A 181 -9.29 5.60 -8.51
C LEU A 181 -9.34 7.13 -8.72
N GLN A 182 -9.73 7.89 -7.70
CA GLN A 182 -9.75 9.35 -7.75
C GLN A 182 -8.37 9.97 -7.48
N LEU A 183 -7.46 9.22 -6.84
CA LEU A 183 -6.12 9.72 -6.52
C LEU A 183 -5.24 9.81 -7.76
N LEU A 184 -4.43 10.87 -7.80
CA LEU A 184 -3.48 11.11 -8.87
C LEU A 184 -2.26 10.16 -8.75
N THR A 185 -1.73 9.73 -9.89
CA THR A 185 -0.49 8.93 -9.99
C THR A 185 0.75 9.81 -10.16
N SER A 186 0.56 11.07 -10.60
CA SER A 186 1.62 12.06 -10.81
C SER A 186 2.40 12.33 -9.52
N PRO A 187 3.75 12.37 -9.52
CA PRO A 187 4.54 12.63 -8.32
C PRO A 187 4.23 13.97 -7.65
N LEU A 188 4.15 13.99 -6.31
CA LEU A 188 3.68 15.15 -5.55
C LEU A 188 4.47 16.43 -5.83
N TRP A 189 5.79 16.34 -5.95
CA TRP A 189 6.66 17.50 -6.18
C TRP A 189 6.53 18.09 -7.60
N LEU A 190 5.67 17.54 -8.47
CA LEU A 190 5.38 18.06 -9.80
C LEU A 190 3.99 18.71 -9.92
N ARG A 191 3.17 18.71 -8.86
CA ARG A 191 1.75 19.13 -8.89
C ARG A 191 1.46 20.62 -8.78
N ASP A 192 2.47 21.50 -8.88
CA ASP A 192 2.24 22.95 -8.74
C ASP A 192 1.32 23.57 -9.81
N VAL A 193 1.06 22.81 -10.89
CA VAL A 193 0.37 23.28 -12.10
C VAL A 193 -0.84 22.38 -12.43
N GLU A 194 -1.09 21.33 -11.65
CA GLU A 194 -2.19 20.38 -11.93
C GLU A 194 -3.45 20.79 -11.16
N ASP A 195 -4.61 20.70 -11.81
CA ASP A 195 -5.91 20.84 -11.15
C ASP A 195 -6.16 19.62 -10.27
N ILE A 196 -6.20 19.84 -8.95
CA ILE A 196 -6.46 18.77 -7.98
C ILE A 196 -7.96 18.45 -8.03
N PRO A 197 -8.35 17.20 -8.32
CA PRO A 197 -9.75 16.83 -8.39
C PRO A 197 -10.41 16.92 -7.01
N GLU A 198 -11.71 17.19 -6.99
CA GLU A 198 -12.52 17.10 -5.77
C GLU A 198 -12.71 15.62 -5.39
N PHE A 199 -12.17 15.21 -4.25
CA PHE A 199 -12.27 13.84 -3.75
C PHE A 199 -13.62 13.59 -3.07
N LYS A 200 -14.25 12.46 -3.41
CA LYS A 200 -15.58 12.06 -2.90
C LYS A 200 -15.49 10.69 -2.25
N LEU A 201 -16.16 10.57 -1.11
CA LEU A 201 -16.31 9.31 -0.40
C LEU A 201 -17.63 8.65 -0.77
N LEU A 202 -17.60 7.32 -0.83
CA LEU A 202 -18.82 6.54 -0.99
C LEU A 202 -19.52 6.46 0.37
N LYS A 203 -20.81 6.77 0.42
CA LYS A 203 -21.60 6.60 1.64
C LYS A 203 -21.72 5.10 1.93
N ILE A 204 -21.21 4.68 3.07
CA ILE A 204 -21.33 3.31 3.59
C ILE A 204 -22.30 3.37 4.75
N GLU A 205 -23.28 2.48 4.80
CA GLU A 205 -24.08 2.24 6.00
C GLU A 205 -23.18 1.45 6.96
N GLN A 206 -22.70 2.12 8.01
CA GLN A 206 -21.79 1.56 9.02
C GLN A 206 -22.54 0.66 10.01
#